data_AF-A0A931IM49-F1
#
_entry.id   AF-A0A931IM49-F1
#
_cell.length_a   1.000
_cell.length_b   1.000
_cell.length_c   1.000
_cell.angle_alpha   90.00
_cell.angle_beta   90.00
_cell.angle_gamma   90.00
#
_symmetry.space_group_name_H-M   'P 1'
#
loop_
_entity.id
_entity.type
_entity.pdbx_description
1 polymer ?
#
loop_
_entity_poly.entity_id
_entity_poly.type
_entity_poly.pdbx_seq_one_letter_code
_entity_poly.pdbx_strand_id
1 'polypeptide(L)'
;MFLRLICIFVSVVILAGCASNVTEPSSDVTSTPLPSAVEELSSKVIEPSPSTDVEPSTEVIEPISSTIEPTPVLVASEEATVENLVGAWQDAMGVGSSYTNLYQFREDMTFDFIADAMDCANRERAFSGTWTFEDGKIILTKTQDLTLEGGTLEPSTASCGSDQELVGAKLVVNTYEDSEPIIFEVKPAMGEADSPYSMTQYFDGIQYWVLGGGPDQVDLDEVIAYYEEKQKE
;
A
#
# COMPACT_ATOMS: atom_id res chain seq x y z
N MET A 1 -24.08 35.38 2.05
CA MET A 1 -24.77 34.27 2.73
C MET A 1 -25.63 33.55 1.70
N PHE A 2 -25.06 32.59 0.97
CA PHE A 2 -25.80 31.65 0.13
C PHE A 2 -24.99 30.36 0.09
N LEU A 3 -25.41 29.41 0.93
CA LEU A 3 -24.88 28.05 0.96
C LEU A 3 -25.56 27.30 -0.18
N ARG A 4 -24.82 26.95 -1.24
CA ARG A 4 -25.29 26.01 -2.27
C ARG A 4 -24.84 24.62 -1.86
N LEU A 5 -25.77 23.85 -1.32
CA LEU A 5 -25.65 22.43 -1.09
C LEU A 5 -25.67 21.74 -2.47
N ILE A 6 -24.52 21.23 -2.91
CA ILE A 6 -24.43 20.37 -4.09
C ILE A 6 -24.44 18.95 -3.57
N CYS A 7 -25.60 18.28 -3.67
CA CYS A 7 -25.68 16.84 -3.46
C CYS A 7 -25.11 16.14 -4.70
N ILE A 8 -23.89 15.61 -4.59
CA ILE A 8 -23.34 14.68 -5.57
C ILE A 8 -23.77 13.28 -5.11
N PHE A 9 -24.69 12.68 -5.85
CA PHE A 9 -25.00 11.25 -5.72
C PHE A 9 -23.91 10.48 -6.45
N VAL A 10 -22.94 9.92 -5.71
CA VAL A 10 -22.02 8.92 -6.23
C VAL A 10 -22.62 7.55 -5.97
N SER A 11 -22.97 6.84 -7.04
CA SER A 11 -23.41 5.44 -6.98
C SER A 11 -22.18 4.54 -6.87
N VAL A 12 -21.87 4.07 -5.67
CA VAL A 12 -20.90 3.00 -5.48
C VAL A 12 -21.62 1.67 -5.72
N VAL A 13 -21.25 1.00 -6.81
CA VAL A 13 -21.64 -0.39 -7.12
C VAL A 13 -20.49 -1.28 -6.68
N ILE A 14 -20.62 -1.97 -5.54
CA ILE A 14 -19.71 -3.07 -5.15
C ILE A 14 -20.52 -4.25 -4.60
N LEU A 15 -20.11 -5.43 -5.07
CA LEU A 15 -20.82 -6.70 -5.10
C LEU A 15 -21.15 -7.28 -3.71
N ALA A 16 -22.44 -7.61 -3.53
CA ALA A 16 -22.93 -8.45 -2.45
C ALA A 16 -22.36 -9.88 -2.56
N GLY A 17 -21.45 -10.23 -1.64
CA GLY A 17 -21.14 -11.61 -1.34
C GLY A 17 -22.37 -12.29 -0.73
N CYS A 18 -22.89 -13.31 -1.41
CA CYS A 18 -24.06 -14.06 -0.97
C CYS A 18 -23.78 -14.78 0.36
N ALA A 19 -24.39 -14.31 1.45
CA ALA A 19 -24.56 -15.09 2.66
C ALA A 19 -25.49 -16.29 2.36
N SER A 20 -24.90 -17.46 2.14
CA SER A 20 -25.65 -18.71 2.12
C SER A 20 -25.85 -19.16 3.56
N ASN A 21 -27.08 -19.03 4.04
CA ASN A 21 -27.57 -19.74 5.23
C ASN A 21 -27.33 -21.24 5.04
N VAL A 22 -26.41 -21.83 5.81
CA VAL A 22 -26.32 -23.28 5.98
C VAL A 22 -26.47 -23.62 7.44
N THR A 23 -27.66 -24.11 7.74
CA THR A 23 -28.10 -24.79 8.96
C THR A 23 -27.09 -25.84 9.43
N GLU A 24 -26.76 -25.82 10.72
CA GLU A 24 -25.99 -26.87 11.40
C GLU A 24 -26.61 -28.27 11.20
N PRO A 25 -25.74 -29.30 11.14
CA PRO A 25 -26.03 -30.47 11.94
C PRO A 25 -24.87 -30.82 12.87
N SER A 26 -25.24 -30.88 14.15
CA SER A 26 -24.60 -31.68 15.20
C SER A 26 -24.28 -33.09 14.73
N SER A 27 -23.02 -33.54 14.90
CA SER A 27 -22.67 -34.84 15.49
C SER A 27 -21.14 -35.05 15.53
N ASP A 28 -20.62 -35.06 16.76
CA ASP A 28 -19.80 -36.13 17.34
C ASP A 28 -18.98 -37.01 16.37
N VAL A 29 -17.67 -36.75 16.25
CA VAL A 29 -16.70 -37.72 15.68
C VAL A 29 -15.38 -37.67 16.46
N THR A 30 -15.27 -38.63 17.38
CA THR A 30 -14.09 -39.43 17.76
C THR A 30 -12.77 -39.09 17.05
N SER A 31 -11.82 -38.60 17.85
CA SER A 31 -10.41 -38.45 17.49
C SER A 31 -9.74 -39.79 17.21
N THR A 32 -9.15 -39.92 16.01
CA THR A 32 -8.22 -40.99 15.67
C THR A 32 -6.88 -40.36 15.27
N PRO A 33 -5.74 -40.76 15.86
CA PRO A 33 -4.45 -40.15 15.53
C PRO A 33 -3.90 -40.72 14.22
N LEU A 34 -3.43 -39.84 13.33
CA LEU A 34 -2.76 -40.22 12.09
C LEU A 34 -1.24 -40.36 12.34
N PRO A 35 -0.58 -41.41 11.83
CA PRO A 35 0.84 -41.66 12.06
C PRO A 35 1.76 -40.75 11.24
N SER A 36 2.90 -40.40 11.85
CA SER A 36 4.07 -39.81 11.21
C SER A 36 4.56 -40.66 10.05
N ALA A 37 4.67 -40.07 8.87
CA ALA A 37 5.47 -40.58 7.77
C ALA A 37 6.44 -39.49 7.33
N VAL A 38 7.69 -39.71 7.70
CA VAL A 38 8.90 -39.06 7.20
C VAL A 38 9.18 -39.61 5.81
N GLU A 39 9.25 -38.75 4.79
CA GLU A 39 9.92 -39.09 3.53
C GLU A 39 11.04 -38.07 3.25
N GLU A 40 12.26 -38.59 3.30
CA GLU A 40 13.47 -37.98 2.75
C GLU A 40 13.32 -37.80 1.23
N LEU A 41 13.45 -36.56 0.73
CA LEU A 41 13.75 -36.33 -0.67
C LEU A 41 15.26 -36.18 -0.86
N SER A 42 15.82 -37.28 -1.32
CA SER A 42 17.18 -37.48 -1.80
C SER A 42 17.58 -36.46 -2.86
N SER A 43 18.82 -36.00 -2.70
CA SER A 43 19.60 -35.10 -3.54
C SER A 43 19.72 -35.59 -4.98
N LYS A 44 19.63 -34.67 -5.96
CA LYS A 44 20.11 -34.90 -7.31
C LYS A 44 21.11 -33.81 -7.70
N VAL A 45 22.37 -34.19 -7.60
CA VAL A 45 23.56 -33.46 -8.06
C VAL A 45 23.49 -33.36 -9.59
N ILE A 46 23.53 -32.14 -10.12
CA ILE A 46 23.69 -31.86 -11.55
C ILE A 46 25.16 -31.49 -11.74
N GLU A 47 25.89 -32.34 -12.46
CA GLU A 47 27.26 -32.07 -12.91
C GLU A 47 27.25 -31.04 -14.06
N PRO A 48 28.17 -30.04 -14.05
CA PRO A 48 28.34 -29.15 -15.19
C PRO A 48 29.18 -29.81 -16.29
N SER A 49 28.64 -29.86 -17.50
CA SER A 49 29.39 -30.25 -18.70
C SER A 49 30.17 -29.07 -19.33
N PRO A 50 31.24 -29.37 -20.08
CA PRO A 50 32.41 -28.50 -20.22
C PRO A 50 32.41 -27.51 -21.37
N SER A 51 33.28 -26.53 -21.18
CA SER A 51 33.87 -25.54 -22.11
C SER A 51 33.97 -25.96 -23.57
N THR A 52 33.50 -25.09 -24.47
CA THR A 52 33.90 -25.08 -25.88
C THR A 52 34.77 -23.87 -26.14
N ASP A 53 36.02 -24.15 -26.48
CA ASP A 53 36.99 -23.21 -27.06
C ASP A 53 36.49 -22.68 -28.40
N VAL A 54 36.54 -21.36 -28.58
CA VAL A 54 36.36 -20.71 -29.89
C VAL A 54 37.57 -19.80 -30.13
N GLU A 55 38.22 -20.05 -31.26
CA GLU A 55 39.40 -19.34 -31.77
C GLU A 55 39.13 -17.85 -32.07
N PRO A 56 40.18 -17.00 -32.03
CA PRO A 56 40.07 -15.58 -32.32
C PRO A 56 40.07 -15.30 -33.84
N SER A 57 38.91 -14.94 -34.36
CA SER A 57 38.76 -14.35 -35.70
C SER A 57 39.29 -12.91 -35.70
N THR A 58 40.28 -12.67 -36.54
CA THR A 58 40.83 -11.33 -36.81
C THR A 58 39.90 -10.60 -37.78
N GLU A 59 39.12 -9.63 -37.28
CA GLU A 59 38.32 -8.75 -38.13
C GLU A 59 38.83 -7.31 -38.12
N VAL A 60 38.70 -6.74 -39.31
CA VAL A 60 39.25 -5.49 -39.82
C VAL A 60 38.52 -4.30 -39.20
N ILE A 61 39.26 -3.37 -38.61
CA ILE A 61 38.71 -2.11 -38.08
C ILE A 61 38.53 -1.13 -39.24
N GLU A 62 37.27 -0.88 -39.63
CA GLU A 62 36.88 0.29 -40.42
C GLU A 62 36.63 1.50 -39.50
N PRO A 63 36.88 2.75 -39.97
CA PRO A 63 36.71 3.94 -39.15
C PRO A 63 35.23 4.22 -38.89
N ILE A 64 34.80 4.01 -37.63
CA ILE A 64 33.48 4.39 -37.15
C ILE A 64 33.32 5.92 -37.25
N SER A 65 32.45 6.33 -38.18
CA SER A 65 31.87 7.67 -38.21
C SER A 65 31.05 7.85 -36.93
N SER A 66 31.50 8.77 -36.08
CA SER A 66 30.90 9.14 -34.80
C SER A 66 29.51 9.75 -34.99
N THR A 67 28.50 8.89 -35.14
CA THR A 67 27.11 9.23 -34.86
C THR A 67 26.93 9.15 -33.35
N ILE A 68 26.88 10.31 -32.71
CA ILE A 68 26.58 10.45 -31.28
C ILE A 68 25.14 9.97 -31.12
N GLU A 69 24.96 8.75 -30.61
CA GLU A 69 23.67 8.33 -30.07
C GLU A 69 23.31 9.30 -28.94
N PRO A 70 22.08 9.84 -28.89
CA PRO A 70 21.68 10.65 -27.77
C PRO A 70 21.75 9.76 -26.52
N THR A 71 22.72 10.03 -25.65
CA THR A 71 22.73 9.53 -24.29
C THR A 71 21.32 9.72 -23.72
N PRO A 72 20.64 8.66 -23.25
CA PRO A 72 19.37 8.84 -22.57
C PRO A 72 19.63 9.82 -21.42
N VAL A 73 18.99 10.97 -21.52
CA VAL A 73 19.02 11.98 -20.48
C VAL A 73 18.39 11.30 -19.28
N LEU A 74 19.21 10.93 -18.29
CA LEU A 74 18.75 10.59 -16.96
C LEU A 74 17.97 11.81 -16.46
N VAL A 75 16.66 11.78 -16.62
CA VAL A 75 15.78 12.79 -16.05
C VAL A 75 15.84 12.55 -14.55
N ALA A 76 16.71 13.30 -13.88
CA ALA A 76 16.71 13.36 -12.44
C ALA A 76 15.29 13.72 -12.00
N SER A 77 14.68 12.84 -11.19
CA SER A 77 13.40 13.09 -10.53
C SER A 77 13.38 14.52 -10.01
N GLU A 78 12.34 15.28 -10.37
CA GLU A 78 12.19 16.66 -9.91
C GLU A 78 12.26 16.72 -8.39
N GLU A 79 12.94 17.74 -7.86
CA GLU A 79 12.94 18.07 -6.44
C GLU A 79 11.48 18.18 -5.95
N ALA A 80 11.19 17.64 -4.76
CA ALA A 80 9.83 17.66 -4.24
C ALA A 80 9.37 19.10 -3.97
N THR A 81 8.18 19.44 -4.46
CA THR A 81 7.47 20.69 -4.16
C THR A 81 6.09 20.36 -3.58
N VAL A 82 5.43 21.34 -2.99
CA VAL A 82 4.06 21.17 -2.46
C VAL A 82 3.13 20.69 -3.58
N GLU A 83 3.19 21.33 -4.75
CA GLU A 83 2.37 20.99 -5.91
C GLU A 83 2.62 19.57 -6.40
N ASN A 84 3.88 19.12 -6.37
CA ASN A 84 4.26 17.76 -6.76
C ASN A 84 3.95 16.71 -5.68
N LEU A 85 3.67 17.11 -4.43
CA LEU A 85 3.29 16.20 -3.35
C LEU A 85 1.78 16.01 -3.22
N VAL A 86 0.97 16.90 -3.79
CA VAL A 86 -0.50 16.72 -3.82
C VAL A 86 -0.86 15.48 -4.65
N GLY A 87 -1.62 14.56 -4.05
CA GLY A 87 -2.04 13.32 -4.69
C GLY A 87 -2.18 12.14 -3.73
N ALA A 88 -2.63 11.01 -4.26
CA ALA A 88 -2.65 9.72 -3.57
C ALA A 88 -1.30 9.01 -3.74
N TRP A 89 -0.66 8.65 -2.63
CA TRP A 89 0.65 7.99 -2.56
C TRP A 89 0.51 6.67 -1.84
N GLN A 90 0.84 5.57 -2.49
CA GLN A 90 0.86 4.25 -1.86
C GLN A 90 2.26 3.67 -1.79
N ASP A 91 2.54 2.84 -0.78
CA ASP A 91 3.83 2.16 -0.59
C ASP A 91 3.96 0.84 -1.40
N ALA A 92 3.16 0.68 -2.45
CA ALA A 92 3.21 -0.44 -3.38
C ALA A 92 3.27 -0.02 -4.85
N MET A 93 3.96 -0.80 -5.67
CA MET A 93 4.15 -0.52 -7.10
C MET A 93 2.89 -0.70 -7.95
N GLY A 94 1.83 -1.32 -7.40
CA GLY A 94 0.58 -1.63 -8.10
C GLY A 94 -0.61 -1.57 -7.13
N VAL A 95 -1.80 -1.27 -7.65
CA VAL A 95 -3.05 -1.39 -6.87
C VAL A 95 -3.58 -2.82 -7.03
N GLY A 96 -3.68 -3.53 -5.90
CA GLY A 96 -4.21 -4.90 -5.85
C GLY A 96 -5.72 -4.93 -5.69
N SER A 97 -6.22 -5.96 -4.99
CA SER A 97 -7.62 -6.02 -4.54
C SER A 97 -7.95 -5.05 -3.41
N SER A 98 -6.92 -4.43 -2.81
CA SER A 98 -6.98 -3.37 -1.81
C SER A 98 -5.79 -2.43 -1.99
N TYR A 99 -5.89 -1.24 -1.42
CA TYR A 99 -4.74 -0.38 -1.15
C TYR A 99 -3.87 -0.98 -0.05
N THR A 100 -2.57 -0.77 -0.18
CA THR A 100 -1.60 -0.87 0.91
C THR A 100 -1.64 0.43 1.73
N ASN A 101 -0.55 0.80 2.43
CA ASN A 101 -0.53 2.08 3.14
C ASN A 101 -0.63 3.23 2.13
N LEU A 102 -1.64 4.08 2.30
CA LEU A 102 -1.98 5.13 1.36
C LEU A 102 -2.09 6.48 2.07
N TYR A 103 -1.31 7.46 1.61
CA TYR A 103 -1.47 8.88 1.97
C TYR A 103 -2.19 9.62 0.85
N GLN A 104 -3.14 10.48 1.20
CA GLN A 104 -3.78 11.42 0.28
C GLN A 104 -3.44 12.84 0.74
N PHE A 105 -2.56 13.54 0.03
CA PHE A 105 -2.26 14.95 0.28
C PHE A 105 -3.13 15.84 -0.61
N ARG A 106 -3.76 16.86 -0.03
CA ARG A 106 -4.66 17.79 -0.74
C ARG A 106 -4.09 19.20 -0.82
N GLU A 107 -4.58 19.97 -1.80
CA GLU A 107 -4.19 21.37 -2.03
C GLU A 107 -4.55 22.32 -0.87
N ASP A 108 -5.53 21.96 -0.05
CA ASP A 108 -5.97 22.73 1.11
C ASP A 108 -5.15 22.45 2.38
N MET A 109 -4.02 21.74 2.25
CA MET A 109 -3.13 21.34 3.34
C MET A 109 -3.77 20.35 4.33
N THR A 110 -4.82 19.65 3.92
CA THR A 110 -5.32 18.47 4.65
C THR A 110 -4.74 17.18 4.08
N PHE A 111 -4.71 16.14 4.91
CA PHE A 111 -4.32 14.81 4.47
C PHE A 111 -5.18 13.72 5.11
N ASP A 112 -5.24 12.58 4.43
CA ASP A 112 -5.70 11.31 5.00
C ASP A 112 -4.63 10.24 4.85
N PHE A 113 -4.61 9.33 5.79
CA PHE A 113 -3.85 8.09 5.76
C PHE A 113 -4.79 6.91 5.96
N ILE A 114 -4.58 5.85 5.19
CA ILE A 114 -5.27 4.57 5.35
C ILE A 114 -4.21 3.48 5.41
N ALA A 115 -4.29 2.66 6.45
CA ALA A 115 -3.41 1.53 6.61
C ALA A 115 -3.75 0.40 5.64
N ASP A 116 -2.76 -0.44 5.33
CA ASP A 116 -2.96 -1.66 4.53
C ASP A 116 -4.14 -2.50 5.08
N ALA A 117 -5.20 -2.64 4.28
CA ALA A 117 -6.38 -3.39 4.68
C ALA A 117 -6.13 -4.90 4.77
N MET A 118 -5.04 -5.38 4.16
CA MET A 118 -4.62 -6.78 4.24
C MET A 118 -3.80 -7.07 5.49
N ASP A 119 -3.26 -6.06 6.18
CA ASP A 119 -2.69 -6.23 7.52
C ASP A 119 -3.82 -6.28 8.56
N CYS A 120 -4.36 -7.49 8.73
CA CYS A 120 -5.41 -7.75 9.69
C CYS A 120 -4.95 -7.65 11.15
N ALA A 121 -3.64 -7.66 11.41
CA ALA A 121 -3.08 -7.49 12.75
C ALA A 121 -2.90 -6.00 13.12
N ASN A 122 -2.85 -5.11 12.12
CA ASN A 122 -2.68 -3.68 12.36
C ASN A 122 -3.88 -3.10 13.13
N ARG A 123 -3.56 -2.34 14.18
CA ARG A 123 -4.54 -1.63 15.00
C ARG A 123 -4.92 -0.28 14.43
N GLU A 124 -3.98 0.40 13.78
CA GLU A 124 -4.28 1.65 13.11
C GLU A 124 -5.00 1.33 11.80
N ARG A 125 -6.16 1.95 11.58
CA ARG A 125 -6.93 1.77 10.35
C ARG A 125 -6.81 2.98 9.44
N ALA A 126 -6.85 4.17 10.03
CA ALA A 126 -6.68 5.42 9.31
C ALA A 126 -6.38 6.57 10.27
N PHE A 127 -5.84 7.66 9.76
CA PHE A 127 -5.78 8.93 10.47
C PHE A 127 -5.76 10.10 9.50
N SER A 128 -6.15 11.28 9.98
CA SER A 128 -6.25 12.49 9.17
C SER A 128 -5.78 13.71 9.93
N GLY A 129 -5.55 14.79 9.19
CA GLY A 129 -5.22 16.08 9.76
C GLY A 129 -4.68 17.06 8.75
N THR A 130 -3.71 17.87 9.17
CA THR A 130 -3.06 18.86 8.31
C THR A 130 -1.63 18.49 8.01
N TRP A 131 -1.11 18.96 6.88
CA TRP A 131 0.27 18.74 6.50
C TRP A 131 0.91 20.04 6.01
N THR A 132 2.23 20.12 6.16
CA THR A 132 3.06 21.14 5.54
C THR A 132 4.30 20.50 4.92
N PHE A 133 5.00 21.25 4.07
CA PHE A 133 6.26 20.82 3.47
C PHE A 133 7.31 21.92 3.58
N GLU A 134 8.35 21.67 4.38
CA GLU A 134 9.41 22.63 4.69
C GLU A 134 10.76 21.92 4.74
N ASP A 135 11.79 22.53 4.16
CA ASP A 135 13.17 22.01 4.17
C ASP A 135 13.30 20.53 3.74
N GLY A 136 12.54 20.13 2.72
CA GLY A 136 12.55 18.75 2.19
C GLY A 136 11.82 17.74 3.07
N LYS A 137 10.96 18.21 3.99
CA LYS A 137 10.23 17.35 4.93
C LYS A 137 8.74 17.56 4.87
N ILE A 138 7.99 16.47 4.88
CA ILE A 138 6.54 16.49 5.14
C ILE A 138 6.36 16.50 6.66
N ILE A 139 5.53 17.39 7.17
CA ILE A 139 5.19 17.49 8.58
C ILE A 139 3.68 17.29 8.70
N LEU A 140 3.26 16.19 9.32
CA LEU A 140 1.84 15.88 9.56
C LEU A 140 1.45 16.23 10.98
N THR A 141 0.34 16.94 11.13
CA THR A 141 -0.32 17.18 12.42
C THR A 141 -1.66 16.46 12.40
N LYS A 142 -1.77 15.43 13.21
CA LYS A 142 -2.95 14.58 13.28
C LYS A 142 -4.05 15.24 14.11
N THR A 143 -5.26 15.26 13.57
CA THR A 143 -6.46 15.78 14.26
C THR A 143 -7.45 14.67 14.58
N GLN A 144 -7.35 13.54 13.88
CA GLN A 144 -8.23 12.38 14.10
C GLN A 144 -7.51 11.07 13.78
N ASP A 145 -7.88 9.99 14.48
CA ASP A 145 -7.65 8.63 13.99
C ASP A 145 -8.83 7.70 14.15
N LEU A 146 -8.68 6.58 13.46
CA LEU A 146 -9.48 5.39 13.54
C LEU A 146 -8.57 4.22 13.96
N THR A 147 -8.79 3.70 15.16
CA THR A 147 -7.99 2.61 15.73
C THR A 147 -8.85 1.46 16.21
N LEU A 148 -8.27 0.26 16.28
CA LEU A 148 -8.88 -0.93 16.87
C LEU A 148 -8.37 -1.14 18.30
N GLU A 149 -9.27 -1.02 19.27
CA GLU A 149 -9.00 -1.24 20.69
C GLU A 149 -9.52 -2.60 21.19
N GLY A 150 -8.78 -3.20 22.13
CA GLY A 150 -9.10 -4.53 22.65
C GLY A 150 -8.76 -5.66 21.67
N GLY A 151 -9.53 -6.74 21.72
CA GLY A 151 -9.34 -7.94 20.89
C GLY A 151 -8.09 -8.76 21.20
N THR A 152 -7.93 -9.86 20.48
CA THR A 152 -6.80 -10.81 20.58
C THR A 152 -6.20 -11.08 19.21
N LEU A 153 -4.87 -11.18 19.14
CA LEU A 153 -4.20 -11.64 17.94
C LEU A 153 -4.34 -13.16 17.84
N GLU A 154 -4.94 -13.62 16.76
CA GLU A 154 -5.12 -15.03 16.43
C GLU A 154 -4.41 -15.34 15.12
N PRO A 155 -4.05 -16.61 14.83
CA PRO A 155 -3.54 -16.98 13.52
C PRO A 155 -4.53 -16.56 12.43
N SER A 156 -4.01 -15.95 11.36
CA SER A 156 -4.87 -15.43 10.31
C SER A 156 -5.65 -16.52 9.57
N THR A 157 -6.90 -16.21 9.23
CA THR A 157 -7.66 -16.91 8.22
C THR A 157 -7.24 -16.48 6.81
N ALA A 158 -7.59 -17.27 5.79
CA ALA A 158 -6.99 -17.23 4.45
C ALA A 158 -7.11 -15.91 3.66
N SER A 159 -7.78 -14.87 4.18
CA SER A 159 -7.99 -13.60 3.49
C SER A 159 -7.05 -12.47 3.96
N CYS A 160 -6.21 -12.68 4.97
CA CYS A 160 -5.27 -11.68 5.48
C CYS A 160 -3.90 -11.80 4.83
N GLY A 161 -3.24 -10.66 4.61
CA GLY A 161 -1.84 -10.58 4.17
C GLY A 161 -0.84 -10.78 5.31
N SER A 162 -1.29 -10.64 6.56
CA SER A 162 -0.52 -10.84 7.79
C SER A 162 -0.62 -12.28 8.34
N ASP A 163 0.39 -12.71 9.12
CA ASP A 163 0.40 -14.03 9.79
C ASP A 163 -0.65 -14.14 10.92
N GLN A 164 -1.11 -13.00 11.42
CA GLN A 164 -2.10 -12.90 12.48
C GLN A 164 -3.24 -11.96 12.07
N GLU A 165 -4.39 -12.13 12.72
CA GLU A 165 -5.51 -11.21 12.61
C GLU A 165 -6.01 -10.79 14.00
N LEU A 166 -6.51 -9.56 14.09
CA LEU A 166 -7.04 -9.02 15.33
C LEU A 166 -8.54 -9.34 15.45
N VAL A 167 -8.88 -10.26 16.37
CA VAL A 167 -10.26 -10.73 16.57
C VAL A 167 -10.91 -10.05 17.77
N GLY A 168 -12.17 -9.63 17.62
CA GLY A 168 -12.97 -9.08 18.72
C GLY A 168 -12.56 -7.68 19.19
N ALA A 169 -11.73 -6.98 18.41
CA ALA A 169 -11.43 -5.57 18.66
C ALA A 169 -12.60 -4.67 18.25
N LYS A 170 -12.65 -3.49 18.84
CA LYS A 170 -13.66 -2.47 18.55
C LYS A 170 -12.99 -1.28 17.90
N LEU A 171 -13.66 -0.71 16.91
CA LEU A 171 -13.24 0.53 16.31
C LEU A 171 -13.49 1.69 17.26
N VAL A 172 -12.49 2.56 17.40
CA VAL A 172 -12.53 3.76 18.20
C VAL A 172 -12.05 4.91 17.34
N VAL A 173 -12.83 5.99 17.35
CA VAL A 173 -12.46 7.27 16.73
C VAL A 173 -11.89 8.16 17.82
N ASN A 174 -10.66 8.61 17.66
CA ASN A 174 -10.06 9.60 18.55
C ASN A 174 -9.90 10.93 17.82
N THR A 175 -10.14 12.03 18.53
CA THR A 175 -9.94 13.39 18.04
C THR A 175 -8.92 14.11 18.90
N TYR A 176 -8.07 14.91 18.28
CA TYR A 176 -6.95 15.57 18.92
C TYR A 176 -7.01 17.08 18.67
N GLU A 177 -6.90 17.86 19.75
CA GLU A 177 -6.68 19.30 19.66
C GLU A 177 -5.20 19.64 19.40
N ASP A 178 -4.30 18.77 19.87
CA ASP A 178 -2.86 18.85 19.71
C ASP A 178 -2.30 17.42 19.62
N SER A 179 -1.33 17.21 18.74
CA SER A 179 -0.65 15.93 18.53
C SER A 179 0.81 16.15 18.22
N GLU A 180 1.65 15.18 18.61
CA GLU A 180 3.06 15.22 18.22
C GLU A 180 3.16 15.09 16.69
N PRO A 181 3.92 15.98 16.02
CA PRO A 181 4.00 15.96 14.57
C PRO A 181 4.74 14.71 14.08
N ILE A 182 4.23 14.10 13.03
CA ILE A 182 4.91 13.04 12.29
C ILE A 182 5.72 13.71 11.18
N ILE A 183 7.02 13.43 11.11
CA ILE A 183 7.93 14.12 10.19
C ILE A 183 8.57 13.10 9.27
N PHE A 184 8.41 13.27 7.96
CA PHE A 184 9.05 12.46 6.94
C PHE A 184 10.10 13.25 6.16
N GLU A 185 11.30 12.71 6.02
CA GLU A 185 12.28 13.20 5.04
C GLU A 185 11.85 12.74 3.63
N VAL A 186 11.73 13.67 2.70
CA VAL A 186 11.39 13.39 1.31
C VAL A 186 12.64 13.36 0.45
N LYS A 187 12.82 12.28 -0.32
CA LYS A 187 13.90 12.16 -1.29
C LYS A 187 13.37 11.75 -2.66
N PRO A 188 13.93 12.32 -3.75
CA PRO A 188 13.64 11.85 -5.11
C PRO A 188 13.94 10.36 -5.22
N ALA A 189 13.07 9.62 -5.89
CA ALA A 189 13.37 8.24 -6.21
C ALA A 189 14.48 8.18 -7.27
N MET A 190 15.49 7.34 -7.02
CA MET A 190 16.59 7.13 -7.96
C MET A 190 16.25 6.01 -8.95
N GLY A 191 16.20 6.34 -10.24
CA GLY A 191 16.03 5.39 -11.35
C GLY A 191 14.72 5.54 -12.12
N GLU A 192 14.67 5.00 -13.35
CA GLU A 192 13.39 4.79 -14.04
C GLU A 192 12.63 3.72 -13.26
N ALA A 193 11.50 4.09 -12.67
CA ALA A 193 10.59 3.09 -12.15
C ALA A 193 10.00 2.35 -13.35
N ASP A 194 10.26 1.04 -13.47
CA ASP A 194 9.50 0.11 -14.34
C ASP A 194 8.05 -0.05 -13.81
N SER A 195 7.37 1.08 -13.61
CA SER A 195 6.05 1.18 -13.01
C SER A 195 5.10 1.92 -13.95
N PRO A 196 3.82 1.53 -14.03
CA PRO A 196 2.83 2.32 -14.77
C PRO A 196 2.61 3.72 -14.17
N TYR A 197 3.11 3.98 -12.96
CA TYR A 197 2.99 5.27 -12.28
C TYR A 197 4.20 6.15 -12.56
N SER A 198 3.93 7.38 -13.00
CA SER A 198 4.94 8.29 -13.56
C SER A 198 5.80 9.02 -12.53
N MET A 199 5.44 8.99 -11.24
CA MET A 199 6.16 9.70 -10.18
C MET A 199 6.25 8.88 -8.91
N THR A 200 7.42 8.90 -8.31
CA THR A 200 7.75 8.17 -7.07
C THR A 200 8.63 9.02 -6.18
N GLN A 201 8.41 8.94 -4.87
CA GLN A 201 9.20 9.63 -3.85
C GLN A 201 9.53 8.66 -2.72
N TYR A 202 10.61 8.90 -2.00
CA TYR A 202 10.89 8.22 -0.74
C TYR A 202 10.42 9.09 0.43
N PHE A 203 9.59 8.54 1.31
CA PHE A 203 9.24 9.13 2.61
C PHE A 203 9.90 8.29 3.70
N ASP A 204 10.87 8.86 4.43
CA ASP A 204 11.66 8.15 5.46
C ASP A 204 12.30 6.83 4.97
N GLY A 205 12.71 6.82 3.69
CA GLY A 205 13.34 5.65 3.07
C GLY A 205 12.39 4.56 2.59
N ILE A 206 11.07 4.75 2.74
CA ILE A 206 10.04 3.91 2.11
C ILE A 206 9.65 4.55 0.78
N GLN A 207 9.65 3.76 -0.29
CA GLN A 207 9.26 4.24 -1.62
C GLN A 207 7.73 4.30 -1.74
N TYR A 208 7.23 5.41 -2.27
CA TYR A 208 5.83 5.63 -2.57
C TYR A 208 5.64 5.92 -4.06
N TRP A 209 4.53 5.44 -4.61
CA TRP A 209 4.08 5.66 -5.98
C TRP A 209 2.82 6.51 -5.98
N VAL A 210 2.80 7.55 -6.82
CA VAL A 210 1.60 8.37 -6.98
C VAL A 210 0.57 7.63 -7.85
N LEU A 211 -0.67 7.51 -7.38
CA LEU A 211 -1.77 6.88 -8.12
C LEU A 211 -2.47 7.84 -9.10
N GLY A 212 -2.23 9.14 -8.95
CA GLY A 212 -2.83 10.23 -9.74
C GLY A 212 -3.44 11.33 -8.88
N GLY A 213 -3.75 12.49 -9.49
CA GLY A 213 -4.27 13.70 -8.83
C GLY A 213 -5.79 13.89 -8.93
N GLY A 214 -6.57 12.80 -9.01
CA GLY A 214 -8.03 12.89 -9.06
C GLY A 214 -8.64 13.17 -7.68
N PRO A 215 -9.74 13.95 -7.59
CA PRO A 215 -10.41 14.28 -6.31
C PRO A 215 -11.22 13.13 -5.72
N ASP A 216 -11.44 12.06 -6.49
CA ASP A 216 -11.95 10.81 -5.93
C ASP A 216 -10.73 10.10 -5.39
N GLN A 217 -10.50 10.03 -4.07
CA GLN A 217 -9.97 8.85 -3.33
C GLN A 217 -10.02 9.11 -1.82
N VAL A 218 -10.93 8.36 -1.19
CA VAL A 218 -11.17 8.09 0.23
C VAL A 218 -11.28 9.29 1.18
N ASP A 219 -12.50 9.51 1.67
CA ASP A 219 -12.83 10.41 2.78
C ASP A 219 -12.89 9.59 4.08
N LEU A 220 -12.13 9.98 5.11
CA LEU A 220 -12.16 9.27 6.39
C LEU A 220 -13.55 9.29 7.03
N ASP A 221 -14.34 10.34 6.83
CA ASP A 221 -15.72 10.40 7.33
C ASP A 221 -16.59 9.30 6.69
N GLU A 222 -16.36 8.99 5.41
CA GLU A 222 -17.03 7.88 4.72
C GLU A 222 -16.60 6.52 5.27
N VAL A 223 -15.31 6.35 5.54
CA VAL A 223 -14.76 5.12 6.15
C VAL A 223 -15.34 4.92 7.55
N ILE A 224 -15.37 5.97 8.37
CA ILE A 224 -15.96 5.93 9.71
C ILE A 224 -17.44 5.55 9.62
N ALA A 225 -18.21 6.22 8.76
CA ALA A 225 -19.64 5.95 8.59
C ALA A 225 -19.91 4.48 8.20
N TYR A 226 -19.09 3.92 7.32
CA TYR A 226 -19.18 2.51 6.93
C TYR A 226 -19.00 1.56 8.12
N TYR A 227 -17.95 1.76 8.92
CA TYR A 227 -17.70 0.88 10.05
C TYR A 227 -18.73 1.05 11.18
N GLU A 228 -19.22 2.27 11.43
CA GLU A 228 -20.29 2.52 12.38
C GLU A 228 -21.61 1.82 11.99
N GLU A 229 -21.88 1.68 10.69
CA GLU A 229 -23.02 0.90 10.19
C GLU A 229 -22.80 -0.60 10.45
N LYS A 230 -21.60 -1.12 10.13
CA LYS A 230 -21.27 -2.55 10.30
C LYS A 230 -21.30 -3.04 11.74
N GLN A 231 -21.01 -2.18 12.71
CA GLN A 231 -21.09 -2.55 14.13
C GLN A 231 -22.52 -2.69 14.66
N LYS A 232 -23.56 -2.29 13.91
CA LYS A 232 -24.96 -2.40 14.32
C LYS A 232 -25.61 -3.74 13.93
N GLU A 233 -24.98 -4.50 13.03
CA GLU A 233 -25.42 -5.82 12.56
C GLU A 233 -24.99 -6.95 13.53
#